data_AF-A0A1H0BYG0-F1
#
_entry.id   AF-A0A1H0BYG0-F1
#
_cell.length_a   1.000
_cell.length_b   1.000
_cell.length_c   1.000
_cell.angle_alpha   90.00
_cell.angle_beta   90.00
_cell.angle_gamma   90.00
#
_symmetry.space_group_name_H-M   'P 1'
#
loop_
_entity.id
_entity.type
_entity.pdbx_description
1 polymer ?
#
loop_
_entity_poly.entity_id
_entity_poly.type
_entity_poly.pdbx_seq_one_letter_code
_entity_poly.pdbx_strand_id
1 'polypeptide(L)'
;MSGALVDRVRARLVLEPGVPSRTAVAALVREESGGLLGDDDVLRAVRDAVDELAGAGPLEPLLREPGVSDVLVNGPDQVWVDRGGGLERTLVRFPDEDAVRRLAVRLAAAAGRRLDDAAPWVDAGLPDGTRLHAVLPPVSGGGTCLSLRVLRRASLSFADLAARGALPGGSGELLGELVAARLAFLVTGGTGSGKTTLLSALLGLVPARERLVLCEDAPELVPAHPHVVALATRPPNVEGVGEVTLRDLVRQALRMRPDRLVVGEVRGAEVTDLLTALNTGHDGGCGTLHANRPAEVPARLEALGVAAGLDRLAVHSQAAAALSAVVHLRRTPSGRRVEEVGVVRRAGDLVVVEPAWRADGGPCPGVQRLTGLLAAGRG
;
A
#
# COMPACT_ATOMS: atom_id res chain seq x y z
N MET A 1 -34.46 -11.60 -13.64
CA MET A 1 -35.25 -10.35 -13.62
C MET A 1 -34.41 -9.10 -13.38
N SER A 2 -33.37 -9.12 -12.52
CA SER A 2 -32.56 -7.91 -12.25
C SER A 2 -31.79 -7.40 -13.48
N GLY A 3 -31.19 -8.27 -14.32
CA GLY A 3 -30.39 -7.82 -15.48
C GLY A 3 -31.12 -6.89 -16.46
N ALA A 4 -32.32 -7.28 -16.91
CA ALA A 4 -33.11 -6.44 -17.81
C ALA A 4 -33.58 -5.11 -17.19
N LEU A 5 -33.71 -5.06 -15.86
CA LEU A 5 -34.02 -3.83 -15.12
C LEU A 5 -32.79 -2.92 -15.06
N VAL A 6 -31.61 -3.48 -14.74
CA VAL A 6 -30.34 -2.75 -14.71
C VAL A 6 -30.00 -2.19 -16.10
N ASP A 7 -30.23 -2.93 -17.18
CA ASP A 7 -30.03 -2.46 -18.55
C ASP A 7 -30.89 -1.23 -18.89
N ARG A 8 -32.16 -1.20 -18.46
CA ARG A 8 -33.05 -0.05 -18.67
C ARG A 8 -32.62 1.17 -17.84
N VAL A 9 -32.28 0.94 -16.57
CA VAL A 9 -31.75 1.99 -15.68
C VAL A 9 -30.47 2.58 -16.27
N ARG A 10 -29.59 1.74 -16.82
CA ARG A 10 -28.37 2.17 -17.51
C ARG A 10 -28.66 3.00 -18.76
N ALA A 11 -29.56 2.55 -19.63
CA ALA A 11 -29.93 3.28 -20.84
C ALA A 11 -30.41 4.71 -20.53
N ARG A 12 -31.10 4.86 -19.39
CA ARG A 12 -31.63 6.15 -18.91
C ARG A 12 -30.54 7.05 -18.33
N LEU A 13 -29.59 6.48 -17.58
CA LEU A 13 -28.48 7.24 -16.97
C LEU A 13 -27.42 7.68 -17.96
N VAL A 14 -27.27 7.00 -19.09
CA VAL A 14 -26.38 7.45 -20.19
C VAL A 14 -26.82 8.82 -20.75
N LEU A 15 -28.09 9.19 -20.58
CA LEU A 15 -28.64 10.48 -21.01
C LEU A 15 -28.39 11.60 -19.98
N GLU A 16 -27.97 11.27 -18.76
CA GLU A 16 -27.68 12.24 -17.70
C GLU A 16 -26.17 12.50 -17.59
N PRO A 17 -25.73 13.78 -17.53
CA PRO A 17 -24.32 14.11 -17.35
C PRO A 17 -23.86 13.89 -15.90
N GLY A 18 -22.80 13.08 -15.72
CA GLY A 18 -22.10 12.90 -14.44
C GLY A 18 -22.16 11.48 -13.88
N VAL A 19 -21.51 11.26 -12.73
CA VAL A 19 -21.60 9.99 -11.99
C VAL A 19 -22.94 9.96 -11.24
N PRO A 20 -23.81 8.95 -11.46
CA PRO A 20 -25.11 8.89 -10.82
C PRO A 20 -24.99 8.81 -9.29
N SER A 21 -25.73 9.65 -8.57
CA SER A 21 -25.82 9.51 -7.10
C SER A 21 -26.63 8.25 -6.75
N ARG A 22 -26.34 7.62 -5.60
CA ARG A 22 -27.12 6.47 -5.12
C ARG A 22 -28.63 6.75 -5.05
N THR A 23 -28.99 7.99 -4.71
CA THR A 23 -30.38 8.45 -4.65
C THR A 23 -31.01 8.50 -6.03
N ALA A 24 -30.28 8.98 -7.05
CA ALA A 24 -30.74 9.03 -8.44
C ALA A 24 -30.96 7.62 -9.00
N VAL A 25 -30.01 6.71 -8.77
CA VAL A 25 -30.15 5.30 -9.18
C VAL A 25 -31.35 4.64 -8.48
N ALA A 26 -31.56 4.94 -7.19
CA ALA A 26 -32.70 4.42 -6.44
C ALA A 26 -34.05 4.90 -6.96
N ALA A 27 -34.16 6.17 -7.36
CA ALA A 27 -35.37 6.70 -7.98
C ALA A 27 -35.68 5.99 -9.30
N LEU A 28 -34.67 5.83 -10.16
CA LEU A 28 -34.81 5.16 -11.46
C LEU A 28 -35.14 3.68 -11.34
N VAL A 29 -34.54 2.96 -10.40
CA VAL A 29 -34.89 1.54 -10.15
C VAL A 29 -36.34 1.40 -9.72
N ARG A 30 -36.85 2.28 -8.85
CA ARG A 30 -38.27 2.27 -8.44
C ARG A 30 -39.21 2.59 -9.59
N GLU A 31 -38.81 3.53 -10.45
CA GLU A 31 -39.60 3.92 -11.62
C GLU A 31 -39.66 2.80 -12.66
N GLU A 32 -38.52 2.21 -13.03
CA GLU A 32 -38.40 1.14 -14.03
C GLU A 32 -38.94 -0.22 -13.57
N SER A 33 -39.16 -0.38 -12.26
CA SER A 33 -39.79 -1.57 -11.67
C SER A 33 -41.30 -1.42 -11.45
N GLY A 34 -41.87 -0.24 -11.72
CA GLY A 34 -43.30 0.01 -11.60
C GLY A 34 -43.84 -0.20 -10.17
N GLY A 35 -43.00 -0.10 -9.14
CA GLY A 35 -43.38 -0.32 -7.74
C GLY A 35 -43.65 -1.78 -7.35
N LEU A 36 -43.31 -2.75 -8.21
CA LEU A 36 -43.60 -4.18 -7.99
C LEU A 36 -42.52 -4.94 -7.20
N LEU A 37 -41.45 -4.27 -6.80
CA LEU A 37 -40.36 -4.86 -6.01
C LEU A 37 -40.56 -4.54 -4.52
N GLY A 38 -40.38 -5.54 -3.66
CA GLY A 38 -40.25 -5.31 -2.23
C GLY A 38 -38.99 -4.51 -1.88
N ASP A 39 -38.95 -3.89 -0.71
CA ASP A 39 -37.85 -3.00 -0.31
C ASP A 39 -36.46 -3.67 -0.40
N ASP A 40 -36.35 -4.95 -0.03
CA ASP A 40 -35.09 -5.71 -0.15
C ASP A 40 -34.66 -5.94 -1.60
N ASP A 41 -35.61 -6.17 -2.51
CA ASP A 41 -35.32 -6.37 -3.93
C ASP A 41 -34.99 -5.04 -4.63
N VAL A 42 -35.63 -3.94 -4.22
CA VAL A 42 -35.23 -2.58 -4.64
C VAL A 42 -33.80 -2.30 -4.16
N LEU A 43 -33.49 -2.55 -2.88
CA LEU A 43 -32.14 -2.34 -2.34
C LEU A 43 -31.09 -3.21 -3.05
N ARG A 44 -31.44 -4.43 -3.48
CA ARG A 44 -30.55 -5.30 -4.27
C ARG A 44 -30.36 -4.74 -5.68
N ALA A 45 -31.44 -4.40 -6.38
CA ALA A 45 -31.37 -3.85 -7.73
C ALA A 45 -30.65 -2.49 -7.80
N VAL A 46 -30.80 -1.64 -6.78
CA VAL A 46 -30.05 -0.38 -6.66
C VAL A 46 -28.56 -0.65 -6.47
N ARG A 47 -28.19 -1.62 -5.63
CA ARG A 47 -26.78 -2.02 -5.44
C ARG A 47 -26.20 -2.54 -6.75
N ASP A 48 -26.88 -3.48 -7.40
CA ASP A 48 -26.44 -4.04 -8.69
C ASP A 48 -26.25 -2.94 -9.74
N ALA A 49 -27.20 -2.01 -9.84
CA ALA A 49 -27.10 -0.88 -10.77
C ALA A 49 -25.94 0.06 -10.43
N VAL A 50 -25.77 0.45 -9.16
CA VAL A 50 -24.63 1.29 -8.73
C VAL A 50 -23.30 0.60 -9.00
N ASP A 51 -23.21 -0.70 -8.72
CA ASP A 51 -22.01 -1.49 -8.91
C ASP A 51 -21.65 -1.59 -10.40
N GLU A 52 -22.64 -1.73 -11.28
CA GLU A 52 -22.43 -1.81 -12.73
C GLU A 52 -22.10 -0.45 -13.38
N LEU A 53 -22.70 0.63 -12.85
CA LEU A 53 -22.59 1.97 -13.41
C LEU A 53 -21.40 2.77 -12.87
N ALA A 54 -21.08 2.60 -11.58
CA ALA A 54 -20.05 3.37 -10.89
C ALA A 54 -18.99 2.50 -10.19
N GLY A 55 -19.23 1.19 -10.02
CA GLY A 55 -18.31 0.25 -9.39
C GLY A 55 -17.60 -0.67 -10.39
N ALA A 56 -17.05 -1.77 -9.87
CA ALA A 56 -16.35 -2.79 -10.67
C ALA A 56 -17.29 -3.81 -11.34
N GLY A 57 -18.59 -3.51 -11.40
CA GLY A 57 -19.63 -4.36 -11.99
C GLY A 57 -19.63 -5.78 -11.39
N PRO A 58 -19.48 -6.83 -12.23
CA PRO A 58 -19.54 -8.22 -11.74
C PRO A 58 -18.39 -8.60 -10.81
N LEU A 59 -17.33 -7.79 -10.71
CA LEU A 59 -16.21 -8.01 -9.79
C LEU A 59 -16.48 -7.45 -8.39
N GLU A 60 -17.47 -6.57 -8.25
CA GLU A 60 -17.72 -5.85 -7.00
C GLU A 60 -18.04 -6.76 -5.81
N PRO A 61 -18.83 -7.85 -5.96
CA PRO A 61 -19.03 -8.79 -4.85
C PRO A 61 -17.70 -9.40 -4.37
N LEU A 62 -16.79 -9.75 -5.29
CA LEU A 62 -15.47 -10.29 -4.95
C LEU A 62 -14.62 -9.26 -4.21
N LEU A 63 -14.60 -8.00 -4.66
CA LEU A 63 -13.82 -6.94 -4.01
C LEU A 63 -14.28 -6.67 -2.57
N ARG A 64 -15.57 -6.90 -2.27
CA ARG A 64 -16.15 -6.70 -0.94
C ARG A 64 -16.03 -7.91 -0.02
N GLU A 65 -15.66 -9.07 -0.55
CA GLU A 65 -15.49 -10.27 0.28
C GLU A 65 -14.41 -10.03 1.35
N PRO A 66 -14.74 -10.24 2.64
CA PRO A 66 -13.74 -10.16 3.70
C PRO A 66 -12.60 -11.13 3.43
N GLY A 67 -11.37 -10.63 3.41
CA GLY A 67 -10.21 -11.49 3.16
C GLY A 67 -9.68 -11.46 1.72
N VAL A 68 -10.39 -10.88 0.76
CA VAL A 68 -9.85 -10.65 -0.60
C VAL A 68 -8.75 -9.60 -0.59
N SER A 69 -7.65 -9.87 -1.30
CA SER A 69 -6.55 -8.95 -1.53
C SER A 69 -6.42 -8.55 -2.99
N ASP A 70 -6.73 -9.46 -3.91
CA ASP A 70 -6.52 -9.28 -5.34
C ASP A 70 -7.68 -9.91 -6.13
N VAL A 71 -8.14 -9.22 -7.18
CA VAL A 71 -9.07 -9.73 -8.20
C VAL A 71 -8.44 -9.47 -9.56
N LEU A 72 -8.19 -10.52 -10.33
CA LEU A 72 -7.51 -10.45 -11.62
C LEU A 72 -8.44 -10.90 -12.74
N VAL A 73 -8.40 -10.24 -13.88
CA VAL A 73 -9.11 -10.63 -15.11
C VAL A 73 -8.09 -10.75 -16.22
N ASN A 74 -7.92 -11.96 -16.76
CA ASN A 74 -7.02 -12.23 -17.90
C ASN A 74 -7.80 -12.47 -19.21
N GLY A 75 -9.10 -12.23 -19.18
CA GLY A 75 -10.04 -12.48 -20.28
C GLY A 75 -11.45 -12.74 -19.73
N PRO A 76 -12.47 -12.81 -20.61
CA PRO A 76 -13.87 -12.84 -20.21
C PRO A 76 -14.23 -14.04 -19.32
N ASP A 77 -13.56 -15.19 -19.53
CA ASP A 77 -13.76 -16.43 -18.79
C ASP A 77 -12.70 -16.69 -17.71
N GLN A 78 -11.81 -15.74 -17.46
CA GLN A 78 -10.60 -15.92 -16.66
C GLN A 78 -10.51 -14.90 -15.54
N VAL A 79 -11.44 -15.01 -14.58
CA VAL A 79 -11.44 -14.19 -13.36
C VAL A 79 -10.86 -15.00 -12.19
N TRP A 80 -9.86 -14.41 -11.53
CA TRP A 80 -9.14 -14.98 -10.39
C TRP A 80 -9.27 -14.09 -9.16
N VAL A 81 -9.17 -14.68 -7.98
CA VAL A 81 -9.19 -13.98 -6.70
C VAL A 81 -8.13 -14.55 -5.76
N ASP A 82 -7.49 -13.71 -4.96
CA ASP A 82 -6.64 -14.14 -3.84
C ASP A 82 -7.27 -13.69 -2.52
N ARG A 83 -7.46 -14.64 -1.59
CA ARG A 83 -7.97 -14.40 -0.22
C ARG A 83 -6.88 -14.46 0.86
N GLY A 84 -5.62 -14.38 0.43
CA GLY A 84 -4.44 -14.66 1.23
C GLY A 84 -3.95 -16.10 1.11
N GLY A 85 -4.64 -16.99 0.41
CA GLY A 85 -4.24 -18.38 0.18
C GLY A 85 -3.46 -18.62 -1.12
N GLY A 86 -3.39 -17.61 -2.00
CA GLY A 86 -2.99 -17.75 -3.39
C GLY A 86 -4.17 -17.58 -4.34
N LEU A 87 -3.89 -17.56 -5.64
CA LEU A 87 -4.89 -17.29 -6.67
C LEU A 87 -5.80 -18.49 -6.93
N GLU A 88 -7.11 -18.23 -6.90
CA GLU A 88 -8.17 -19.19 -7.16
C GLU A 88 -9.06 -18.70 -8.30
N ARG A 89 -9.47 -19.60 -9.20
CA ARG A 89 -10.39 -19.25 -10.30
C ARG A 89 -11.82 -19.12 -9.77
N THR A 90 -12.52 -18.07 -10.18
CA THR A 90 -13.90 -17.80 -9.78
C THR A 90 -14.91 -18.30 -10.83
N LEU A 91 -16.20 -18.23 -10.48
CA LEU A 91 -17.31 -18.48 -11.41
C LEU A 91 -17.75 -17.22 -12.18
N VAL A 92 -17.17 -16.05 -11.85
CA VAL A 92 -17.52 -14.78 -12.50
C VAL A 92 -17.02 -14.81 -13.95
N ARG A 93 -17.88 -14.38 -14.87
CA ARG A 93 -17.61 -14.30 -16.31
C ARG A 93 -18.13 -13.00 -16.88
N PHE A 94 -17.46 -12.52 -17.92
CA PHE A 94 -17.92 -11.44 -18.76
C PHE A 94 -18.52 -12.02 -20.06
N PRO A 95 -19.48 -11.33 -20.69
CA PRO A 95 -20.05 -11.78 -21.96
C PRO A 95 -19.03 -11.93 -23.09
N ASP A 96 -18.09 -10.98 -23.17
CA ASP A 96 -17.09 -10.87 -24.23
C ASP A 96 -15.88 -10.03 -23.77
N GLU A 97 -14.85 -9.97 -24.61
CA GLU A 97 -13.66 -9.14 -24.39
C GLU A 97 -14.01 -7.64 -24.34
N ASP A 98 -14.94 -7.20 -25.18
CA ASP A 98 -15.41 -5.82 -25.20
C ASP A 98 -16.02 -5.40 -23.86
N ALA A 99 -16.68 -6.30 -23.13
CA ALA A 99 -17.20 -6.04 -21.80
C ALA A 99 -16.08 -5.80 -20.77
N VAL A 100 -15.00 -6.57 -20.85
CA VAL A 100 -13.80 -6.37 -20.02
C VAL A 100 -13.15 -5.03 -20.36
N ARG A 101 -12.98 -4.72 -21.66
CA ARG A 101 -12.46 -3.43 -22.14
C ARG A 101 -13.30 -2.26 -21.65
N ARG A 102 -14.62 -2.33 -21.81
CA ARG A 102 -15.54 -1.29 -21.32
C ARG A 102 -15.42 -1.10 -19.82
N LEU A 103 -15.28 -2.17 -19.03
CA LEU A 103 -15.07 -2.05 -17.58
C LEU A 103 -13.75 -1.34 -17.26
N ALA A 104 -12.65 -1.76 -17.90
CA ALA A 104 -11.33 -1.17 -17.72
C ALA A 104 -11.34 0.34 -17.98
N VAL A 105 -11.91 0.76 -19.11
CA VAL A 105 -11.99 2.17 -19.52
C VAL A 105 -12.85 2.98 -18.54
N ARG A 106 -13.98 2.43 -18.08
CA ARG A 106 -14.83 3.10 -17.08
C ARG A 106 -14.11 3.29 -15.75
N LEU A 107 -13.44 2.26 -15.24
CA LEU A 107 -12.70 2.35 -13.98
C LEU A 107 -11.54 3.35 -14.07
N ALA A 108 -10.83 3.37 -15.21
CA ALA A 108 -9.79 4.36 -15.48
C ALA A 108 -10.36 5.79 -15.47
N ALA A 109 -11.48 6.01 -16.18
CA ALA A 109 -12.14 7.31 -16.25
C ALA A 109 -12.65 7.79 -14.88
N ALA A 110 -13.22 6.88 -14.07
CA ALA A 110 -13.65 7.18 -12.70
C ALA A 110 -12.48 7.61 -11.80
N ALA A 111 -11.26 7.15 -12.10
CA ALA A 111 -10.04 7.59 -11.44
C ALA A 111 -9.34 8.78 -12.14
N GLY A 112 -10.02 9.44 -13.08
CA GLY A 112 -9.49 10.59 -13.82
C GLY A 112 -8.35 10.25 -14.78
N ARG A 113 -8.28 9.00 -15.24
CA ARG A 113 -7.23 8.50 -16.14
C ARG A 113 -7.79 8.11 -17.51
N ARG A 114 -6.90 8.16 -18.49
CA ARG A 114 -7.17 7.77 -19.88
C ARG A 114 -6.68 6.34 -20.09
N LEU A 115 -7.51 5.51 -20.71
CA LEU A 115 -7.19 4.16 -21.17
C LEU A 115 -7.85 3.97 -22.53
N ASP A 116 -7.04 3.89 -23.58
CA ASP A 116 -7.46 3.70 -24.97
C ASP A 116 -6.30 3.21 -25.82
N ASP A 117 -6.45 3.17 -27.14
CA ASP A 117 -5.42 2.60 -28.03
C ASP A 117 -4.15 3.47 -28.09
N ALA A 118 -4.22 4.74 -27.68
CA ALA A 118 -3.06 5.63 -27.58
C ALA A 118 -2.38 5.54 -26.21
N ALA A 119 -3.13 5.21 -25.15
CA ALA A 119 -2.64 4.91 -23.82
C ALA A 119 -3.10 3.50 -23.39
N PRO A 120 -2.43 2.44 -23.88
CA PRO A 120 -2.94 1.06 -23.78
C PRO A 120 -2.69 0.41 -22.41
N TRP A 121 -2.24 1.16 -21.40
CA TRP A 121 -2.23 0.72 -20.01
C TRP A 121 -2.50 1.88 -19.05
N VAL A 122 -2.91 1.56 -17.83
CA VAL A 122 -3.16 2.55 -16.79
C VAL A 122 -2.90 1.96 -15.40
N ASP A 123 -2.35 2.79 -14.52
CA ASP A 123 -2.31 2.58 -13.07
C ASP A 123 -3.14 3.66 -12.38
N ALA A 124 -4.09 3.27 -11.53
CA ALA A 124 -4.98 4.22 -10.88
C ALA A 124 -5.43 3.77 -9.48
N GLY A 125 -5.69 4.73 -8.60
CA GLY A 125 -6.41 4.49 -7.34
C GLY A 125 -7.90 4.76 -7.55
N LEU A 126 -8.74 3.77 -7.22
CA LEU A 126 -10.18 3.91 -7.24
C LEU A 126 -10.68 4.60 -5.94
N PRO A 127 -11.89 5.20 -5.94
CA PRO A 127 -12.41 5.93 -4.77
C PRO A 127 -12.54 5.10 -3.48
N ASP A 128 -12.68 3.78 -3.60
CA ASP A 128 -12.75 2.83 -2.49
C ASP A 128 -11.37 2.46 -1.91
N GLY A 129 -10.28 2.94 -2.53
CA GLY A 129 -8.90 2.61 -2.17
C GLY A 129 -8.32 1.42 -2.94
N THR A 130 -9.09 0.76 -3.81
CA THR A 130 -8.61 -0.32 -4.67
C THR A 130 -7.64 0.25 -5.70
N ARG A 131 -6.48 -0.39 -5.89
CA ARG A 131 -5.57 -0.06 -7.01
C ARG A 131 -5.98 -0.83 -8.25
N LEU A 132 -6.18 -0.12 -9.35
CA LEU A 132 -6.38 -0.65 -10.69
C LEU A 132 -5.07 -0.61 -11.45
N HIS A 133 -4.72 -1.74 -12.06
CA HIS A 133 -3.86 -1.80 -13.23
C HIS A 133 -4.65 -2.42 -14.38
N ALA A 134 -4.61 -1.82 -15.57
CA ALA A 134 -5.24 -2.39 -16.76
C ALA A 134 -4.33 -2.28 -17.98
N VAL A 135 -4.45 -3.25 -18.89
CA VAL A 135 -3.69 -3.31 -20.15
C VAL A 135 -4.64 -3.72 -21.28
N LEU A 136 -4.60 -3.00 -22.40
CA LEU A 136 -5.38 -3.25 -23.60
C LEU A 136 -4.57 -3.99 -24.68
N PRO A 137 -5.24 -4.73 -25.59
CA PRO A 137 -4.63 -5.19 -26.83
C PRO A 137 -4.11 -4.02 -27.69
N PRO A 138 -3.05 -4.22 -28.49
CA PRO A 138 -2.30 -5.46 -28.67
C PRO A 138 -1.20 -5.69 -27.64
N VAL A 139 -1.01 -4.79 -26.65
CA VAL A 139 0.03 -4.94 -25.61
C VAL A 139 -0.23 -6.21 -24.79
N SER A 140 -1.48 -6.47 -24.46
CA SER A 140 -1.94 -7.76 -23.94
C SER A 140 -2.41 -8.67 -25.08
N GLY A 141 -1.60 -9.67 -25.43
CA GLY A 141 -1.89 -10.58 -26.56
C GLY A 141 -3.16 -11.44 -26.40
N GLY A 142 -3.69 -11.58 -25.19
CA GLY A 142 -4.88 -12.39 -24.89
C GLY A 142 -6.20 -11.64 -24.76
N GLY A 143 -6.23 -10.32 -25.00
CA GLY A 143 -7.38 -9.47 -24.69
C GLY A 143 -7.09 -8.50 -23.53
N THR A 144 -8.07 -7.68 -23.15
CA THR A 144 -7.93 -6.75 -22.02
C THR A 144 -7.65 -7.48 -20.70
N CYS A 145 -6.65 -7.02 -19.96
CA CYS A 145 -6.29 -7.52 -18.64
C CYS A 145 -6.58 -6.48 -17.55
N LEU A 146 -7.05 -6.94 -16.39
CA LEU A 146 -7.29 -6.13 -15.19
C LEU A 146 -6.59 -6.76 -13.98
N SER A 147 -5.99 -5.94 -13.14
CA SER A 147 -5.53 -6.31 -11.80
C SER A 147 -6.07 -5.29 -10.81
N LEU A 148 -6.97 -5.75 -9.93
CA LEU A 148 -7.57 -4.95 -8.87
C LEU A 148 -7.00 -5.41 -7.55
N ARG A 149 -6.28 -4.53 -6.85
CA ARG A 149 -5.68 -4.83 -5.56
C ARG A 149 -6.37 -4.04 -4.46
N VAL A 150 -7.06 -4.74 -3.58
CA VAL A 150 -7.76 -4.16 -2.43
C VAL A 150 -6.72 -3.82 -1.37
N LEU A 151 -6.38 -2.53 -1.28
CA LEU A 151 -5.47 -2.05 -0.25
C LEU A 151 -6.20 -2.03 1.10
N ARG A 152 -5.83 -2.95 1.99
CA ARG A 152 -6.29 -2.87 3.37
C ARG A 152 -5.49 -1.83 4.12
N ARG A 153 -6.20 -0.85 4.65
CA ARG A 153 -5.68 0.08 5.64
C ARG A 153 -5.04 -0.70 6.79
N ALA A 154 -3.82 -0.32 7.15
CA ALA A 154 -3.04 -0.94 8.21
C ALA A 154 -3.57 -0.53 9.60
N SER A 155 -4.74 -1.05 9.97
CA SER A 155 -5.48 -0.62 11.17
C SER A 155 -5.24 -1.45 12.43
N LEU A 156 -4.38 -2.47 12.37
CA LEU A 156 -4.07 -3.28 13.56
C LEU A 156 -3.21 -2.48 14.53
N SER A 157 -3.62 -2.47 15.80
CA SER A 157 -2.80 -1.89 16.87
C SER A 157 -1.59 -2.77 17.19
N PHE A 158 -0.63 -2.22 17.91
CA PHE A 158 0.51 -2.99 18.40
C PHE A 158 0.09 -4.16 19.31
N ALA A 159 -0.94 -3.94 20.13
CA ALA A 159 -1.54 -4.97 20.97
C ALA A 159 -2.21 -6.08 20.15
N ASP A 160 -2.91 -5.74 19.06
CA ASP A 160 -3.50 -6.74 18.15
C ASP A 160 -2.43 -7.61 17.50
N LEU A 161 -1.30 -7.02 17.08
CA LEU A 161 -0.18 -7.75 16.51
C LEU A 161 0.46 -8.70 17.54
N ALA A 162 0.63 -8.25 18.78
CA ALA A 162 1.10 -9.10 19.89
C ALA A 162 0.16 -10.28 20.12
N ALA A 163 -1.15 -10.03 20.22
CA ALA A 163 -2.17 -11.06 20.43
C ALA A 163 -2.23 -12.10 19.29
N ARG A 164 -1.87 -11.69 18.06
CA ARG A 164 -1.78 -12.57 16.87
C ARG A 164 -0.44 -13.31 16.78
N GLY A 165 0.46 -13.16 17.75
CA GLY A 165 1.77 -13.81 17.75
C GLY A 165 2.77 -13.23 16.75
N ALA A 166 2.53 -12.02 16.24
CA ALA A 166 3.44 -11.36 15.30
C ALA A 166 4.74 -10.87 15.96
N LEU A 167 4.75 -10.78 17.29
CA LEU A 167 5.85 -10.28 18.10
C LEU A 167 6.35 -11.38 19.05
N PRO A 168 7.11 -12.38 18.55
CA PRO A 168 7.58 -13.50 19.37
C PRO A 168 8.68 -13.07 20.35
N GLY A 169 8.74 -13.75 21.50
CA GLY A 169 9.76 -13.50 22.53
C GLY A 169 9.78 -12.03 22.99
N GLY A 170 10.98 -11.48 23.20
CA GLY A 170 11.18 -10.09 23.59
C GLY A 170 11.08 -9.06 22.46
N SER A 171 10.65 -9.43 21.25
CA SER A 171 10.61 -8.50 20.11
C SER A 171 9.66 -7.32 20.32
N GLY A 172 8.54 -7.53 21.00
CA GLY A 172 7.59 -6.46 21.28
C GLY A 172 8.18 -5.35 22.17
N GLU A 173 8.84 -5.73 23.26
CA GLU A 173 9.53 -4.80 24.15
C GLU A 173 10.64 -4.05 23.41
N LEU A 174 11.47 -4.79 22.68
CA LEU A 174 12.57 -4.20 21.89
C LEU A 174 12.08 -3.17 20.87
N LEU A 175 10.98 -3.47 20.16
CA LEU A 175 10.41 -2.55 19.19
C LEU A 175 9.76 -1.32 19.84
N GLY A 176 9.14 -1.49 21.01
CA GLY A 176 8.66 -0.37 21.81
C GLY A 176 9.82 0.55 22.23
N GLU A 177 10.94 -0.03 22.67
CA GLU A 177 12.14 0.73 23.02
C GLU A 177 12.75 1.46 21.81
N LEU A 178 12.77 0.83 20.62
CA LEU A 178 13.23 1.47 19.39
C LEU A 178 12.44 2.75 19.06
N VAL A 179 11.11 2.71 19.19
CA VAL A 179 10.23 3.86 18.94
C VAL A 179 10.45 4.95 20.00
N ALA A 180 10.51 4.55 21.27
CA ALA A 180 10.68 5.45 22.41
C ALA A 180 12.04 6.18 22.38
N ALA A 181 13.11 5.47 22.01
CA ALA A 181 14.46 6.02 21.87
C ALA A 181 14.66 6.83 20.58
N ARG A 182 13.59 7.09 19.80
CA ARG A 182 13.62 7.85 18.54
C ARG A 182 14.68 7.33 17.55
N LEU A 183 14.95 6.02 17.54
CA LEU A 183 15.92 5.46 16.59
C LEU A 183 15.31 5.43 15.19
N ALA A 184 16.08 5.83 14.19
CA ALA A 184 15.67 5.71 12.80
C ALA A 184 15.80 4.26 12.32
N PHE A 185 14.74 3.71 11.72
CA PHE A 185 14.73 2.30 11.32
C PHE A 185 13.99 2.04 10.01
N LEU A 186 14.34 0.93 9.36
CA LEU A 186 13.59 0.40 8.23
C LEU A 186 12.87 -0.89 8.61
N VAL A 187 11.62 -1.02 8.19
CA VAL A 187 10.86 -2.27 8.24
C VAL A 187 11.00 -3.00 6.92
N THR A 188 11.46 -4.25 6.95
CA THR A 188 11.81 -5.02 5.76
C THR A 188 11.14 -6.38 5.71
N GLY A 189 11.13 -7.00 4.53
CA GLY A 189 10.48 -8.28 4.27
C GLY A 189 9.91 -8.37 2.86
N GLY A 190 9.60 -9.61 2.46
CA GLY A 190 8.98 -9.90 1.16
C GLY A 190 7.57 -9.31 0.99
N THR A 191 7.01 -9.47 -0.21
CA THR A 191 5.64 -9.04 -0.51
C THR A 191 4.64 -9.77 0.41
N GLY A 192 3.67 -9.03 0.96
CA GLY A 192 2.66 -9.61 1.85
C GLY A 192 3.15 -10.04 3.25
N SER A 193 4.40 -9.73 3.62
CA SER A 193 4.95 -10.02 4.96
C SER A 193 4.34 -9.17 6.08
N GLY A 194 3.67 -8.07 5.75
CA GLY A 194 3.02 -7.19 6.72
C GLY A 194 3.83 -5.97 7.15
N LYS A 195 4.85 -5.55 6.37
CA LYS A 195 5.70 -4.38 6.66
C LYS A 195 4.90 -3.14 7.04
N THR A 196 3.99 -2.71 6.17
CA THR A 196 3.14 -1.53 6.36
C THR A 196 2.24 -1.67 7.59
N THR A 197 1.76 -2.89 7.87
CA THR A 197 0.96 -3.19 9.07
C THR A 197 1.76 -3.02 10.36
N LEU A 198 2.97 -3.58 10.44
CA LEU A 198 3.83 -3.40 11.60
C LEU A 198 4.24 -1.93 11.76
N LEU A 199 4.63 -1.27 10.66
CA LEU A 199 5.01 0.15 10.68
C LEU A 199 3.88 1.02 11.23
N SER A 200 2.65 0.86 10.73
CA SER A 200 1.46 1.59 11.22
C SER A 200 1.23 1.36 12.72
N ALA A 201 1.37 0.12 13.19
CA ALA A 201 1.22 -0.21 14.61
C ALA A 201 2.31 0.42 15.49
N LEU A 202 3.57 0.42 15.03
CA LEU A 202 4.70 1.07 15.73
C LEU A 202 4.52 2.59 15.82
N LEU A 203 4.02 3.21 14.75
CA LEU A 203 3.71 4.64 14.74
C LEU A 203 2.61 5.02 15.74
N GLY A 204 1.71 4.08 16.09
CA GLY A 204 0.74 4.25 17.17
C GLY A 204 1.36 4.29 18.58
N LEU A 205 2.62 3.86 18.74
CA LEU A 205 3.36 3.97 20.01
C LEU A 205 4.07 5.32 20.17
N VAL A 206 4.11 6.14 19.12
CA VAL A 206 4.76 7.45 19.17
C VAL A 206 3.99 8.35 20.15
N PRO A 207 4.68 9.17 20.98
CA PRO A 207 4.01 10.09 21.89
C PRO A 207 3.06 11.06 21.16
N ALA A 208 1.84 11.22 21.68
CA ALA A 208 0.77 12.04 21.09
C ALA A 208 1.13 13.49 20.74
N ARG A 209 2.20 14.03 21.35
CA ARG A 209 2.72 15.39 21.11
C ARG A 209 3.58 15.50 19.84
N GLU A 210 3.99 14.39 19.25
CA GLU A 210 4.85 14.36 18.07
C GLU A 210 4.00 14.35 16.78
N ARG A 211 4.40 15.14 15.80
CA ARG A 211 3.75 15.21 14.49
C ARG A 211 4.32 14.17 13.53
N LEU A 212 3.46 13.28 13.05
CA LEU A 212 3.79 12.30 12.02
C LEU A 212 3.46 12.86 10.62
N VAL A 213 4.41 12.82 9.69
CA VAL A 213 4.15 13.11 8.26
C VAL A 213 4.48 11.86 7.44
N LEU A 214 3.44 11.28 6.84
CA LEU A 214 3.49 10.04 6.07
C LEU A 214 3.53 10.37 4.58
N CYS A 215 4.50 9.83 3.86
CA CYS A 215 4.62 9.95 2.41
C CYS A 215 4.39 8.58 1.79
N GLU A 216 3.33 8.41 1.01
CA GLU A 216 2.94 7.10 0.45
C GLU A 216 2.57 7.20 -1.03
N ASP A 217 2.73 6.10 -1.78
CA ASP A 217 2.23 6.05 -3.16
C ASP A 217 0.72 5.93 -3.23
N ALA A 218 0.13 5.14 -2.34
CA ALA A 218 -1.28 5.26 -2.01
C ALA A 218 -1.44 5.13 -0.49
N PRO A 219 -2.43 5.79 0.11
CA PRO A 219 -2.63 5.75 1.55
C PRO A 219 -2.89 4.33 2.06
N GLU A 220 -1.97 3.77 2.82
CA GLU A 220 -2.08 2.45 3.45
C GLU A 220 -1.90 2.54 4.98
N LEU A 221 -1.01 3.42 5.43
CA LEU A 221 -0.72 3.68 6.84
C LEU A 221 -1.88 4.43 7.52
N VAL A 222 -2.39 3.85 8.60
CA VAL A 222 -3.45 4.46 9.43
C VAL A 222 -3.10 4.27 10.90
N PRO A 223 -2.01 4.90 11.38
CA PRO A 223 -1.59 4.73 12.77
C PRO A 223 -2.64 5.32 13.71
N ALA A 224 -2.84 4.67 14.85
CA ALA A 224 -3.71 5.17 15.92
C ALA A 224 -3.00 6.31 16.68
N HIS A 225 -2.85 7.47 16.03
CA HIS A 225 -2.11 8.62 16.53
C HIS A 225 -2.88 9.93 16.24
N PRO A 226 -3.00 10.87 17.20
CA PRO A 226 -3.85 12.05 17.04
C PRO A 226 -3.29 13.10 16.07
N HIS A 227 -1.97 13.14 15.84
CA HIS A 227 -1.32 14.16 15.01
C HIS A 227 -0.64 13.58 13.78
N VAL A 228 -1.44 13.20 12.78
CA VAL A 228 -0.98 12.55 11.54
C VAL A 228 -1.31 13.42 10.33
N VAL A 229 -0.35 13.57 9.43
CA VAL A 229 -0.58 14.11 8.09
C VAL A 229 -0.17 13.07 7.06
N ALA A 230 -1.13 12.64 6.24
CA ALA A 230 -0.89 11.70 5.16
C ALA A 230 -0.77 12.43 3.82
N LEU A 231 0.33 12.22 3.12
CA LEU A 231 0.61 12.72 1.79
C LEU A 231 0.64 11.52 0.82
N ALA A 232 -0.03 11.66 -0.31
CA ALA A 232 -0.09 10.63 -1.35
C ALA A 232 0.51 11.15 -2.66
N THR A 233 1.17 10.27 -3.41
CA THR A 233 1.67 10.63 -4.74
C THR A 233 0.51 10.88 -5.69
N ARG A 234 0.80 11.60 -6.76
CA ARG A 234 -0.18 11.86 -7.81
C ARG A 234 0.48 11.60 -9.16
N PRO A 235 -0.06 10.68 -9.98
CA PRO A 235 0.42 10.54 -11.35
C PRO A 235 0.13 11.81 -12.16
N PRO A 236 0.78 12.02 -13.31
CA PRO A 236 0.43 13.12 -14.19
C PRO A 236 -1.01 12.99 -14.69
N ASN A 237 -1.61 14.13 -15.06
CA ASN A 237 -2.91 14.19 -15.71
C ASN A 237 -2.86 13.58 -17.13
N VAL A 238 -3.98 13.59 -17.84
CA VAL A 238 -4.09 13.06 -19.22
C VAL A 238 -3.18 13.76 -20.24
N GLU A 239 -2.70 14.96 -19.93
CA GLU A 239 -1.76 15.75 -20.74
C GLU A 239 -0.28 15.51 -20.34
N GLY A 240 -0.02 14.64 -19.37
CA GLY A 240 1.33 14.36 -18.88
C GLY A 240 1.88 15.37 -17.87
N VAL A 241 1.03 16.25 -17.32
CA VAL A 241 1.42 17.37 -16.44
C VAL A 241 0.99 17.12 -14.99
N GLY A 242 1.75 17.68 -14.05
CA GLY A 242 1.36 17.74 -12.65
C GLY A 242 1.60 16.46 -11.85
N GLU A 243 2.53 15.62 -12.29
CA GLU A 243 3.04 14.51 -11.48
C GLU A 243 3.59 15.03 -10.13
N VAL A 244 3.30 14.31 -9.07
CA VAL A 244 3.86 14.49 -7.73
C VAL A 244 4.44 13.15 -7.30
N THR A 245 5.76 13.07 -7.28
CA THR A 245 6.48 11.84 -6.96
C THR A 245 6.65 11.68 -5.45
N LEU A 246 7.00 10.47 -5.01
CA LEU A 246 7.30 10.21 -3.60
C LEU A 246 8.48 11.07 -3.10
N ARG A 247 9.44 11.34 -4.01
CA ARG A 247 10.56 12.25 -3.77
C ARG A 247 10.09 13.68 -3.47
N ASP A 248 9.11 14.17 -4.23
CA ASP A 248 8.53 15.49 -4.01
C ASP A 248 7.83 15.55 -2.65
N LEU A 249 7.07 14.50 -2.29
CA LEU A 249 6.40 14.43 -1.00
C LEU A 249 7.39 14.51 0.16
N VAL A 250 8.49 13.74 0.11
CA VAL A 250 9.53 13.78 1.15
C VAL A 250 10.09 15.19 1.30
N ARG A 251 10.40 15.86 0.19
CA ARG A 251 10.91 17.25 0.21
C ARG A 251 9.92 18.26 0.78
N GLN A 252 8.63 18.10 0.50
CA GLN A 252 7.60 18.96 1.06
C GLN A 252 7.35 18.65 2.53
N ALA A 253 7.36 17.38 2.92
CA ALA A 253 7.18 16.94 4.30
C ALA A 253 8.18 17.59 5.25
N LEU A 254 9.44 17.76 4.84
CA LEU A 254 10.48 18.43 5.63
C LEU A 254 10.14 19.90 5.98
N ARG A 255 9.31 20.55 5.16
CA ARG A 255 8.85 21.93 5.41
C ARG A 255 7.63 21.99 6.33
N MET A 256 7.06 20.85 6.69
CA MET A 256 5.84 20.73 7.49
C MET A 256 6.13 20.51 8.98
N ARG A 257 7.38 20.75 9.42
CA ARG A 257 7.87 20.54 10.79
C ARG A 257 7.52 19.15 11.34
N PRO A 258 7.92 18.04 10.67
CA PRO A 258 7.65 16.70 11.17
C PRO A 258 8.54 16.39 12.38
N ASP A 259 7.97 15.81 13.44
CA ASP A 259 8.76 15.17 14.49
C ASP A 259 9.16 13.74 14.06
N ARG A 260 8.38 13.13 13.16
CA ARG A 260 8.67 11.85 12.49
C ARG A 260 8.34 11.96 11.00
N LEU A 261 9.34 11.76 10.15
CA LEU A 261 9.14 11.55 8.72
C LEU A 261 8.98 10.04 8.45
N VAL A 262 7.91 9.67 7.74
CA VAL A 262 7.65 8.27 7.38
C VAL A 262 7.53 8.13 5.87
N VAL A 263 8.25 7.17 5.29
CA VAL A 263 8.09 6.79 3.88
C VAL A 263 7.44 5.41 3.80
N GLY A 264 6.27 5.33 3.20
CA GLY A 264 5.46 4.11 3.12
C GLY A 264 6.24 2.92 2.57
N GLU A 265 6.86 3.09 1.40
CA GLU A 265 7.80 2.11 0.83
C GLU A 265 8.87 2.81 0.00
N VAL A 266 10.14 2.58 0.32
CA VAL A 266 11.28 3.09 -0.43
C VAL A 266 11.55 2.17 -1.60
N ARG A 267 11.40 2.69 -2.82
CA ARG A 267 11.47 1.96 -4.09
C ARG A 267 12.29 2.67 -5.16
N GLY A 268 12.67 3.93 -4.95
CA GLY A 268 13.34 4.76 -5.96
C GLY A 268 14.14 5.92 -5.37
N ALA A 269 14.12 7.05 -6.09
CA ALA A 269 15.00 8.20 -5.83
C ALA A 269 14.76 8.91 -4.49
N GLU A 270 13.58 8.74 -3.90
CA GLU A 270 13.24 9.23 -2.56
C GLU A 270 14.16 8.68 -1.47
N VAL A 271 14.88 7.57 -1.69
CA VAL A 271 15.87 7.05 -0.74
C VAL A 271 16.90 8.11 -0.36
N THR A 272 17.30 8.96 -1.31
CA THR A 272 18.33 9.98 -1.11
C THR A 272 17.83 11.10 -0.19
N ASP A 273 16.60 11.55 -0.42
CA ASP A 273 15.95 12.58 0.39
C ASP A 273 15.57 12.03 1.77
N LEU A 274 15.18 10.75 1.89
CA LEU A 274 14.94 10.09 3.17
C LEU A 274 16.23 10.01 4.00
N LEU A 275 17.33 9.48 3.44
CA LEU A 275 18.60 9.39 4.16
C LEU A 275 19.12 10.78 4.56
N THR A 276 18.94 11.78 3.70
CA THR A 276 19.29 13.18 4.03
C THR A 276 18.42 13.73 5.16
N ALA A 277 17.11 13.48 5.13
CA ALA A 277 16.18 13.91 6.18
C ALA A 277 16.57 13.36 7.55
N LEU A 278 16.86 12.06 7.61
CA LEU A 278 17.26 11.36 8.83
C LEU A 278 18.60 11.89 9.40
N ASN A 279 19.47 12.43 8.55
CA ASN A 279 20.73 13.06 8.97
C ASN A 279 20.58 14.52 9.44
N THR A 280 19.44 15.17 9.17
CA THR A 280 19.23 16.62 9.38
C THR A 280 18.29 16.93 10.54
N GLY A 281 18.24 16.06 11.55
CA GLY A 281 17.48 16.29 12.79
C GLY A 281 16.04 15.79 12.76
N HIS A 282 15.67 14.93 11.80
CA HIS A 282 14.38 14.23 11.79
C HIS A 282 14.51 12.86 12.45
N ASP A 283 14.88 12.87 13.73
CA ASP A 283 15.15 11.67 14.49
C ASP A 283 13.95 10.73 14.52
N GLY A 284 14.22 9.44 14.45
CA GLY A 284 13.19 8.43 14.56
C GLY A 284 12.26 8.33 13.36
N GLY A 285 12.62 8.97 12.25
CA GLY A 285 12.00 8.71 10.96
C GLY A 285 12.23 7.27 10.52
N CYS A 286 11.28 6.74 9.75
CA CYS A 286 11.26 5.33 9.38
C CYS A 286 10.56 5.10 8.04
N GLY A 287 10.66 3.88 7.54
CA GLY A 287 9.94 3.51 6.33
C GLY A 287 10.00 2.01 6.08
N THR A 288 9.34 1.56 5.02
CA THR A 288 9.48 0.16 4.58
C THR A 288 10.42 0.04 3.40
N LEU A 289 11.10 -1.11 3.29
CA LEU A 289 11.96 -1.45 2.16
C LEU A 289 11.82 -2.94 1.86
N HIS A 290 11.64 -3.30 0.59
CA HIS A 290 11.65 -4.71 0.21
C HIS A 290 13.07 -5.28 0.28
N ALA A 291 13.24 -6.33 1.08
CA ALA A 291 14.46 -7.15 1.15
C ALA A 291 14.07 -8.56 1.62
N ASN A 292 14.75 -9.59 1.13
CA ASN A 292 14.47 -10.96 1.55
C ASN A 292 15.19 -11.31 2.85
N ARG A 293 16.27 -10.57 3.17
CA ARG A 293 17.04 -10.69 4.42
C ARG A 293 17.58 -9.33 4.87
N PRO A 294 17.81 -9.11 6.17
CA PRO A 294 18.42 -7.89 6.69
C PRO A 294 19.80 -7.58 6.07
N ALA A 295 20.61 -8.62 5.84
CA ALA A 295 21.93 -8.49 5.24
C ALA A 295 21.92 -7.95 3.79
N GLU A 296 20.77 -8.01 3.09
CA GLU A 296 20.61 -7.50 1.73
C GLU A 296 20.24 -6.01 1.68
N VAL A 297 19.85 -5.41 2.82
CA VAL A 297 19.44 -4.00 2.90
C VAL A 297 20.52 -3.03 2.40
N PRO A 298 21.81 -3.17 2.77
CA PRO A 298 22.88 -2.33 2.22
C PRO A 298 22.92 -2.33 0.69
N ALA A 299 22.88 -3.51 0.07
CA ALA A 299 22.92 -3.63 -1.39
C ALA A 299 21.67 -3.04 -2.05
N ARG A 300 20.51 -3.14 -1.39
CA ARG A 300 19.27 -2.53 -1.88
C ARG A 300 19.32 -1.00 -1.81
N LEU A 301 19.81 -0.45 -0.70
CA LEU A 301 20.03 1.00 -0.57
C LEU A 301 21.04 1.49 -1.60
N GLU A 302 22.14 0.75 -1.80
CA GLU A 302 23.14 1.03 -2.84
C GLU A 302 22.50 1.11 -4.22
N ALA A 303 21.74 0.08 -4.63
CA ALA A 303 21.09 0.06 -5.94
C ALA A 303 20.13 1.25 -6.15
N LEU A 304 19.33 1.58 -5.14
CA LEU A 304 18.38 2.70 -5.22
C LEU A 304 19.11 4.05 -5.22
N GLY A 305 20.09 4.23 -4.36
CA GLY A 305 20.85 5.48 -4.24
C GLY A 305 21.70 5.77 -5.47
N VAL A 306 22.33 4.74 -6.04
CA VAL A 306 23.11 4.85 -7.28
C VAL A 306 22.19 5.17 -8.46
N ALA A 307 21.04 4.51 -8.59
CA ALA A 307 20.05 4.85 -9.61
C ALA A 307 19.51 6.29 -9.46
N ALA A 308 19.54 6.84 -8.23
CA ALA A 308 19.16 8.20 -7.92
C ALA A 308 20.29 9.24 -8.09
N GLY A 309 21.49 8.80 -8.51
CA GLY A 309 22.63 9.66 -8.82
C GLY A 309 23.64 9.87 -7.70
N LEU A 310 23.56 9.14 -6.58
CA LEU A 310 24.62 9.13 -5.56
C LEU A 310 25.73 8.17 -5.95
N ASP A 311 26.97 8.49 -5.58
CA ASP A 311 28.03 7.50 -5.62
C ASP A 311 27.82 6.44 -4.51
N ARG A 312 28.35 5.24 -4.74
CA ARG A 312 28.21 4.12 -3.81
C ARG A 312 28.66 4.47 -2.38
N LEU A 313 29.80 5.14 -2.23
CA LEU A 313 30.35 5.47 -0.92
C LEU A 313 29.50 6.52 -0.21
N ALA A 314 28.94 7.50 -0.93
CA ALA A 314 27.98 8.44 -0.38
C ALA A 314 26.71 7.74 0.12
N VAL A 315 26.18 6.76 -0.61
CA VAL A 315 25.02 5.99 -0.14
C VAL A 315 25.32 5.30 1.20
N HIS A 316 26.44 4.58 1.29
CA HIS A 316 26.81 3.91 2.54
C HIS A 316 27.14 4.90 3.65
N SER A 317 27.79 6.02 3.34
CA SER A 317 28.11 7.07 4.31
C SER A 317 26.84 7.68 4.89
N GLN A 318 25.86 8.02 4.03
CA GLN A 318 24.56 8.54 4.45
C GLN A 318 23.75 7.50 5.22
N ALA A 319 23.70 6.24 4.76
CA ALA A 319 22.99 5.16 5.44
C ALA A 319 23.56 4.89 6.84
N ALA A 320 24.88 4.92 7.00
CA ALA A 320 25.54 4.71 8.28
C ALA A 320 25.21 5.79 9.32
N ALA A 321 25.00 7.02 8.86
CA ALA A 321 24.68 8.17 9.71
C ALA A 321 23.18 8.25 9.99
N ALA A 322 22.35 7.90 8.99
CA ALA A 322 20.90 8.04 9.03
C ALA A 322 20.17 6.90 9.74
N LEU A 323 20.64 5.65 9.57
CA LEU A 323 19.90 4.46 9.99
C LEU A 323 20.55 3.82 11.22
N SER A 324 19.72 3.50 12.21
CA SER A 324 20.14 2.79 13.41
C SER A 324 19.83 1.30 13.34
N ALA A 325 18.63 0.94 12.87
CA ALA A 325 18.13 -0.44 12.92
C ALA A 325 17.35 -0.88 11.67
N VAL A 326 17.27 -2.19 11.49
CA VAL A 326 16.44 -2.87 10.50
C VAL A 326 15.55 -3.88 11.22
N VAL A 327 14.24 -3.75 11.07
CA VAL A 327 13.26 -4.69 11.60
C VAL A 327 12.77 -5.55 10.45
N HIS A 328 12.93 -6.87 10.52
CA HIS A 328 12.63 -7.76 9.41
C HIS A 328 11.48 -8.71 9.72
N LEU A 329 10.47 -8.72 8.85
CA LEU A 329 9.33 -9.62 8.94
C LEU A 329 9.45 -10.77 7.95
N ARG A 330 8.92 -11.91 8.38
CA ARG A 330 8.69 -13.07 7.53
C ARG A 330 7.22 -13.50 7.61
N ARG A 331 6.73 -13.98 6.47
CA ARG A 331 5.46 -14.73 6.41
C ARG A 331 5.77 -16.21 6.63
N THR A 332 5.16 -16.79 7.66
CA THR A 332 5.23 -18.22 8.00
C THR A 332 3.85 -18.86 7.80
N PRO A 333 3.73 -20.20 7.82
CA PRO A 333 2.43 -20.87 7.80
C PRO A 333 1.52 -20.46 8.97
N SER A 334 2.11 -20.12 10.12
CA SER A 334 1.41 -19.65 11.32
C SER A 334 1.03 -18.17 11.32
N GLY A 335 1.41 -17.40 10.29
CA GLY A 335 1.07 -15.98 10.19
C GLY A 335 2.24 -15.11 9.76
N ARG A 336 2.24 -13.86 10.21
CA ARG A 336 3.29 -12.87 9.91
C ARG A 336 3.95 -12.53 11.22
N ARG A 337 5.28 -12.56 11.27
CA ARG A 337 6.01 -12.24 12.50
C ARG A 337 7.33 -11.54 12.24
N VAL A 338 7.82 -10.85 13.25
CA VAL A 338 9.20 -10.35 13.30
C VAL A 338 10.14 -11.54 13.40
N GLU A 339 11.10 -11.60 12.48
CA GLU A 339 12.09 -12.68 12.39
C GLU A 339 13.44 -12.24 12.94
N GLU A 340 13.84 -11.00 12.66
CA GLU A 340 15.15 -10.47 13.03
C GLU A 340 15.08 -8.95 13.23
N VAL A 341 15.82 -8.44 14.23
CA VAL A 341 16.14 -7.02 14.36
C VAL A 341 17.65 -6.90 14.23
N GLY A 342 18.09 -6.19 13.18
CA GLY A 342 19.49 -5.91 12.91
C GLY A 342 19.86 -4.48 13.28
N VAL A 343 21.11 -4.26 13.66
CA VAL A 343 21.70 -2.94 13.87
C VAL A 343 22.57 -2.56 12.67
N VAL A 344 22.46 -1.32 12.23
CA VAL A 344 23.29 -0.79 11.14
C VAL A 344 24.64 -0.34 11.71
N ARG A 345 25.74 -0.77 11.08
CA ARG A 345 27.08 -0.28 11.41
C ARG A 345 27.96 -0.18 10.18
N ARG A 346 29.05 0.58 10.31
CA ARG A 346 30.13 0.61 9.32
C ARG A 346 31.04 -0.62 9.45
N ALA A 347 31.47 -1.15 8.32
CA ALA A 347 32.51 -2.16 8.15
C ALA A 347 33.46 -1.66 7.05
N GLY A 348 34.54 -0.97 7.45
CA GLY A 348 35.30 -0.14 6.52
C GLY A 348 34.43 1.00 5.98
N ASP A 349 34.42 1.18 4.67
CA ASP A 349 33.65 2.25 4.01
C ASP A 349 32.18 1.87 3.74
N LEU A 350 31.81 0.60 3.94
CA LEU A 350 30.47 0.09 3.64
C LEU A 350 29.64 -0.08 4.93
N VAL A 351 28.32 -0.07 4.77
CA VAL A 351 27.42 -0.47 5.86
C VAL A 351 27.08 -1.95 5.79
N VAL A 352 27.00 -2.55 6.96
CA VAL A 352 26.48 -3.91 7.16
C VAL A 352 25.35 -3.86 8.19
N VAL A 353 24.47 -4.85 8.12
CA VAL A 353 23.42 -5.07 9.11
C VAL A 353 23.80 -6.29 9.94
N GLU A 354 23.99 -6.11 11.24
CA GLU A 354 24.32 -7.19 12.15
C GLU A 354 23.10 -7.60 12.98
N PRO A 355 22.82 -8.90 13.13
CA PRO A 355 21.73 -9.34 13.98
C PRO A 355 21.94 -8.89 15.43
N ALA A 356 20.96 -8.20 15.99
CA ALA A 356 20.90 -7.78 17.39
C ALA A 356 19.79 -8.50 18.16
N TRP A 357 18.82 -9.08 17.46
CA TRP A 357 17.83 -10.00 18.01
C TRP A 357 17.33 -10.93 16.90
N ARG A 358 17.11 -12.21 17.19
CA ARG A 358 16.59 -13.20 16.23
C ARG A 358 15.52 -14.08 16.89
N ALA A 359 14.44 -14.35 16.17
CA ALA A 359 13.33 -15.16 16.65
C ALA A 359 13.72 -16.62 16.93
N ASP A 360 14.77 -17.12 16.28
CA ASP A 360 15.30 -18.47 16.46
C ASP A 360 16.34 -18.58 17.60
N GLY A 361 16.66 -17.49 18.28
CA GLY A 361 17.67 -17.47 19.35
C GLY A 361 19.12 -17.63 18.86
N GLY A 362 19.37 -17.50 17.56
CA GLY A 362 20.72 -17.60 17.01
C GLY A 362 21.66 -16.44 17.43
N PRO A 363 22.95 -16.52 17.06
CA PRO A 363 23.93 -15.52 17.47
C PRO A 363 23.56 -14.09 17.06
N CYS A 364 23.67 -13.16 18.01
CA CYS A 364 23.33 -11.75 17.81
C CYS A 364 24.51 -10.84 18.20
N PRO A 365 25.55 -10.70 17.33
CA PRO A 365 26.73 -9.88 17.64
C PRO A 365 26.40 -8.39 17.81
N GLY A 366 25.26 -7.93 17.25
CA GLY A 366 24.81 -6.54 17.30
C GLY A 366 24.16 -6.11 18.62
N VAL A 367 23.95 -7.01 19.59
CA VAL A 367 23.21 -6.73 20.84
C VAL A 367 23.79 -5.53 21.58
N GLN A 368 25.10 -5.54 21.86
CA GLN A 368 25.74 -4.47 22.64
C GLN A 368 25.59 -3.10 21.99
N ARG A 369 25.73 -3.05 20.66
CA ARG A 369 25.56 -1.81 19.88
C ARG A 369 24.13 -1.31 19.96
N LEU A 370 23.15 -2.20 19.77
CA LEU A 370 21.74 -1.81 19.85
C LEU A 370 21.37 -1.30 21.25
N THR A 371 21.81 -1.98 22.31
CA THR A 371 21.60 -1.52 23.69
C THR A 371 22.21 -0.14 23.93
N GLY A 372 23.41 0.12 23.41
CA GLY A 372 24.04 1.44 23.48
C GLY A 372 23.24 2.54 22.77
N LEU A 373 22.71 2.26 21.58
CA LEU A 373 21.85 3.18 20.84
C LEU A 373 20.54 3.46 21.59
N LEU A 374 19.90 2.43 22.14
CA LEU A 374 18.67 2.57 22.93
C LEU A 374 18.89 3.38 24.21
N ALA A 375 20.03 3.20 24.88
CA ALA A 375 20.39 4.01 26.04
C ALA A 375 20.65 5.48 25.66
N ALA A 376 21.36 5.72 24.56
CA ALA A 376 21.68 7.06 24.09
C ALA A 376 20.43 7.84 23.66
N GLY A 377 19.46 7.19 23.00
CA GLY A 377 18.23 7.84 22.55
C GLY A 377 17.20 8.14 23.66
N ARG A 378 17.44 7.67 24.89
CA ARG A 378 16.60 7.94 26.07
C ARG A 378 17.10 9.09 26.93
N GLY A 379 18.37 9.47 26.80
CA GLY A 379 18.98 10.62 27.47
C GLY A 379 18.85 11.87 26.62
#